data_AF-A0A3A4ND12-F1
#
_entry.id   AF-A0A3A4ND12-F1
#
_cell.length_a   1.000
_cell.length_b   1.000
_cell.length_c   1.000
_cell.angle_alpha   90.00
_cell.angle_beta   90.00
_cell.angle_gamma   90.00
#
_symmetry.space_group_name_H-M   'P 1'
#
loop_
_entity.id
_entity.type
_entity.pdbx_description
1 polymer ?
#
loop_
_entity_poly.entity_id
_entity_poly.type
_entity_poly.pdbx_seq_one_letter_code
_entity_poly.pdbx_strand_id
1 'polypeptide(L)'
;MELVLPNNYVDLEQEEMMYLDGGEPMSISAIVALAITIGGASYSTGYVLGERVYYSGYKNSDYQKNKWGIRGAMLAAFGAIGAVVMLGFENRYYALVTGRG
;
A
#
# COMPACT_ATOMS: atom_id res chain seq x y z
N MET A 1 0.38 -48.40 14.71
CA MET A 1 0.39 -47.01 15.19
C MET A 1 -0.85 -46.37 14.61
N GLU A 2 -1.85 -46.14 15.44
CA GLU A 2 -3.10 -45.49 15.03
C GLU A 2 -2.88 -43.97 15.07
N LEU A 3 -3.13 -43.29 13.97
CA LEU A 3 -2.95 -41.85 13.86
C LEU A 3 -4.13 -41.18 14.58
N VAL A 4 -3.96 -40.83 15.85
CA VAL A 4 -4.97 -40.11 16.64
C VAL A 4 -4.92 -38.65 16.22
N LEU A 5 -5.88 -38.22 15.40
CA LEU A 5 -6.04 -36.83 15.03
C LEU A 5 -6.55 -36.03 16.25
N PRO A 6 -5.94 -34.89 16.60
CA PRO A 6 -6.45 -34.02 17.66
C PRO A 6 -7.88 -33.57 17.34
N ASN A 7 -8.84 -33.94 18.19
CA ASN A 7 -10.26 -33.62 18.03
C ASN A 7 -10.62 -32.14 18.27
N ASN A 8 -9.63 -31.29 18.54
CA ASN A 8 -9.84 -29.86 18.69
C ASN A 8 -9.08 -29.14 17.57
N TYR A 9 -9.78 -28.81 16.49
CA TYR A 9 -9.46 -27.56 15.81
C TYR A 9 -9.69 -26.49 16.85
N VAL A 10 -8.60 -25.93 17.39
CA VAL A 10 -8.68 -24.60 18.00
C VAL A 10 -9.08 -23.73 16.83
N ASP A 11 -10.36 -23.35 16.77
CA ASP A 11 -10.80 -22.27 15.91
C ASP A 11 -9.95 -21.08 16.33
N LEU A 12 -8.93 -20.79 15.52
CA LEU A 12 -8.18 -19.55 15.62
C LEU A 12 -9.21 -18.47 15.31
N GLU A 13 -9.85 -17.92 16.35
CA GLU A 13 -10.68 -16.74 16.21
C GLU A 13 -9.83 -15.70 15.46
N GLN A 14 -10.41 -15.03 14.46
CA GLN A 14 -9.70 -14.10 13.57
C GLN A 14 -8.89 -13.03 14.32
N GLU A 15 -9.13 -12.86 15.62
CA GLU A 15 -8.37 -12.03 16.55
C GLU A 15 -6.92 -12.48 16.81
N GLU A 16 -6.55 -13.76 16.69
CA GLU A 16 -5.14 -14.19 16.81
C GLU A 16 -4.32 -13.94 15.54
N MET A 17 -4.98 -13.61 14.43
CA MET A 17 -4.33 -13.04 13.24
C MET A 17 -4.17 -11.52 13.39
N MET A 18 -3.83 -11.06 14.59
CA MET A 18 -3.27 -9.73 14.79
C MET A 18 -1.99 -9.68 13.96
N TYR A 19 -2.11 -9.16 12.73
CA TYR A 19 -0.97 -8.61 12.02
C TYR A 19 -0.30 -7.70 13.04
N LEU A 20 0.85 -8.15 13.56
CA LEU A 20 1.77 -7.33 14.32
C LEU A 20 1.80 -6.00 13.61
N ASP A 21 1.18 -4.98 14.19
CA ASP A 21 1.14 -3.60 13.67
C ASP A 21 2.54 -3.02 13.93
N GLY A 22 3.51 -3.65 13.28
CA GLY A 22 4.93 -3.45 13.47
C GLY A 22 5.37 -2.35 12.55
N GLY A 23 4.95 -1.12 12.83
CA GLY A 23 5.53 0.08 12.22
C GLY A 23 4.52 1.18 11.95
N GLU A 24 4.95 2.41 12.20
CA GLU A 24 4.27 3.60 11.72
C GLU A 24 4.10 3.51 10.19
N PRO A 25 2.90 3.85 9.66
CA PRO A 25 2.67 3.84 8.23
C PRO A 25 3.63 4.81 7.53
N MET A 26 4.07 4.45 6.33
CA MET A 26 4.97 5.30 5.52
C MET A 26 4.45 6.74 5.48
N SER A 27 5.30 7.69 5.87
CA SER A 27 4.93 9.10 5.84
C SER A 27 4.68 9.58 4.40
N ILE A 28 3.87 10.63 4.25
CA ILE A 28 3.59 11.24 2.93
C ILE A 28 4.90 11.67 2.24
N SER A 29 5.86 12.22 3.00
CA SER A 29 7.16 12.62 2.46
C SER A 29 7.98 11.44 1.96
N ALA A 30 7.93 10.29 2.64
CA ALA A 30 8.60 9.07 2.19
C ALA A 30 7.97 8.52 0.89
N ILE A 31 6.65 8.57 0.76
CA ILE A 31 5.95 8.19 -0.50
C ILE A 31 6.40 9.08 -1.66
N VAL A 32 6.49 10.40 -1.45
CA VAL A 32 6.95 11.34 -2.49
C VAL A 32 8.43 11.13 -2.82
N ALA A 33 9.29 10.96 -1.82
CA ALA A 33 10.71 10.68 -2.03
C ALA A 33 10.94 9.39 -2.83
N LEU A 34 10.13 8.36 -2.55
CA LEU A 34 10.14 7.11 -3.32
C LEU A 34 9.73 7.34 -4.77
N ALA A 35 8.71 8.16 -5.04
CA ALA A 35 8.29 8.52 -6.38
C ALA A 35 9.40 9.23 -7.18
N ILE A 36 10.14 10.14 -6.53
CA ILE A 36 11.30 10.82 -7.11
C ILE A 36 12.41 9.80 -7.45
N THR A 37 12.66 8.87 -6.52
CA THR A 37 13.72 7.85 -6.67
C THR A 37 13.44 6.85 -7.79
N ILE A 38 12.17 6.49 -8.03
CA ILE A 38 11.78 5.54 -9.09
C ILE A 38 12.10 6.07 -10.50
N GLY A 39 12.18 7.39 -10.69
CA GLY A 39 12.54 7.97 -11.99
C GLY A 39 11.56 9.00 -12.56
N GLY A 40 10.78 9.68 -11.71
CA GLY A 40 10.13 10.95 -12.07
C GLY A 40 8.67 10.88 -12.51
N ALA A 41 8.17 11.99 -13.08
CA ALA A 41 6.75 12.28 -13.23
C ALA A 41 6.08 11.51 -14.41
N SER A 42 5.73 10.24 -14.21
CA SER A 42 5.03 9.45 -15.23
C SER A 42 4.00 8.48 -14.63
N TYR A 43 3.10 7.97 -15.48
CA TYR A 43 2.14 6.95 -15.07
C TYR A 43 2.82 5.66 -14.59
N SER A 44 3.85 5.19 -15.31
CA SER A 44 4.60 3.98 -14.94
C SER A 44 5.32 4.14 -13.61
N THR A 45 5.84 5.33 -13.31
CA THR A 45 6.39 5.64 -11.98
C THR A 45 5.32 5.50 -10.90
N GLY A 46 4.13 6.06 -11.15
CA GLY A 46 2.97 5.87 -10.29
C GLY A 46 2.67 4.40 -10.05
N TYR A 47 2.60 3.61 -11.12
CA TYR A 47 2.29 2.18 -11.06
C TYR A 47 3.28 1.42 -10.15
N VAL A 48 4.59 1.60 -10.36
CA VAL A 48 5.64 1.00 -9.52
C VAL A 48 5.58 1.51 -8.08
N LEU A 49 5.27 2.80 -7.88
CA LEU A 49 5.10 3.37 -6.55
C LEU A 49 3.94 2.71 -5.80
N GLY A 50 2.80 2.51 -6.46
CA GLY A 50 1.62 1.85 -5.87
C GLY A 50 1.93 0.43 -5.40
N GLU A 51 2.72 -0.29 -6.19
CA GLU A 51 3.21 -1.62 -5.83
C GLU A 51 4.14 -1.59 -4.61
N ARG A 52 5.13 -0.68 -4.59
CA ARG A 52 6.08 -0.57 -3.47
C ARG A 52 5.41 -0.14 -2.17
N VAL A 53 4.44 0.78 -2.23
CA VAL A 53 3.68 1.22 -1.06
C VAL A 53 2.78 0.10 -0.54
N TYR A 54 2.14 -0.68 -1.41
CA TYR A 54 1.39 -1.85 -0.98
C TYR A 54 2.29 -2.87 -0.26
N TYR A 55 3.42 -3.24 -0.87
CA TYR A 55 4.35 -4.21 -0.28
C TYR A 55 5.14 -3.69 0.92
N SER A 56 5.12 -2.38 1.20
CA SER A 56 5.66 -1.84 2.46
C SER A 56 4.73 -2.07 3.65
N GLY A 57 3.59 -2.73 3.46
CA GLY A 57 2.57 -2.93 4.49
C GLY A 57 1.64 -1.72 4.68
N TYR A 58 1.64 -0.76 3.75
CA TYR A 58 0.75 0.40 3.84
C TYR A 58 -0.71 -0.04 3.71
N LYS A 59 -1.52 0.19 4.75
CA LYS A 59 -2.91 -0.27 4.80
C LYS A 59 -3.79 0.66 3.96
N ASN A 60 -4.84 0.10 3.34
CA ASN A 60 -5.81 0.90 2.61
C ASN A 60 -6.52 1.93 3.51
N SER A 61 -6.74 1.62 4.78
CA SER A 61 -7.30 2.57 5.76
C SER A 61 -6.44 3.83 5.92
N ASP A 62 -5.12 3.66 5.98
CA ASP A 62 -4.17 4.78 6.14
C ASP A 62 -4.06 5.56 4.84
N TYR A 63 -4.12 4.87 3.70
CA TYR A 63 -4.23 5.53 2.40
C TYR A 63 -5.49 6.38 2.29
N GLN A 64 -6.66 5.89 2.66
CA GLN A 64 -7.90 6.70 2.60
C GLN A 64 -7.83 7.93 3.49
N LYS A 65 -7.25 7.82 4.70
CA LYS A 65 -7.03 8.97 5.61
C LYS A 65 -6.11 10.03 4.98
N ASN A 66 -5.01 9.59 4.36
CA ASN A 66 -3.96 10.48 3.84
C ASN A 66 -4.11 10.83 2.36
N LYS A 67 -5.13 10.31 1.67
CA LYS A 67 -5.29 10.34 0.21
C LYS A 67 -5.08 11.72 -0.40
N TRP A 68 -5.78 12.72 0.15
CA TRP A 68 -5.69 14.09 -0.34
C TRP A 68 -4.34 14.75 -0.03
N GLY A 69 -3.73 14.41 1.10
CA GLY A 69 -2.38 14.85 1.44
C GLY A 69 -1.33 14.29 0.48
N ILE A 70 -1.42 13.00 0.14
CA ILE A 70 -0.53 12.33 -0.83
C ILE A 70 -0.72 12.94 -2.23
N ARG A 71 -1.97 13.11 -2.67
CA ARG A 71 -2.27 13.77 -3.96
C ARG A 71 -1.72 15.18 -4.03
N GLY A 72 -1.94 15.98 -2.98
CA GLY A 72 -1.44 17.36 -2.89
C GLY A 72 0.08 17.43 -2.89
N ALA A 73 0.74 16.55 -2.13
CA ALA A 73 2.20 16.47 -2.09
C ALA A 73 2.80 16.03 -3.43
N MET A 74 2.15 15.09 -4.13
CA MET A 74 2.58 14.67 -5.47
C MET A 74 2.42 15.79 -6.50
N LEU A 75 1.34 16.57 -6.41
CA LEU A 75 1.13 17.77 -7.23
C LEU A 75 2.18 18.84 -6.94
N ALA A 76 2.55 19.03 -5.68
CA ALA A 76 3.59 19.98 -5.29
C ALA A 76 4.98 19.56 -5.81
N ALA A 77 5.30 18.26 -5.76
CA ALA A 77 6.59 17.73 -6.19
C ALA A 77 6.77 17.68 -7.71
N PHE A 78 5.72 17.37 -8.47
CA PHE A 78 5.80 17.11 -9.91
C PHE A 78 4.91 18.03 -10.78
N GLY A 79 4.30 19.06 -10.19
CA GLY A 79 3.36 19.95 -10.86
C GLY A 79 2.11 19.20 -11.34
N ALA A 80 1.54 19.64 -12.47
CA ALA A 80 0.35 19.01 -13.05
C ALA A 80 0.57 17.52 -13.39
N ILE A 81 1.81 17.11 -13.68
CA ILE A 81 2.16 15.71 -13.98
C ILE A 81 2.06 14.84 -12.72
N GLY A 82 2.11 15.43 -11.52
CA GLY A 82 1.83 14.72 -10.27
C GLY A 82 0.46 14.03 -10.27
N ALA A 83 -0.53 14.56 -10.99
CA ALA A 83 -1.82 13.89 -11.16
C ALA A 83 -1.69 12.59 -11.99
N VAL A 84 -0.82 12.57 -13.00
CA VAL A 84 -0.55 11.38 -13.82
C VAL A 84 0.18 10.30 -13.01
N VAL A 85 1.12 10.70 -12.16
CA VAL A 85 1.77 9.80 -11.19
C VAL A 85 0.73 9.20 -10.24
N MET A 86 -0.18 10.03 -9.71
CA MET A 86 -1.24 9.54 -8.82
C MET A 86 -2.22 8.59 -9.52
N LEU A 87 -2.53 8.80 -10.79
CA LEU A 87 -3.37 7.87 -11.56
C LEU A 87 -2.73 6.47 -11.66
N GLY A 88 -1.43 6.40 -11.96
CA GLY A 88 -0.70 5.14 -11.98
C GLY A 88 -0.64 4.47 -10.61
N PHE A 89 -0.34 5.28 -9.59
CA PHE A 89 -0.27 4.84 -8.20
C PHE A 89 -1.58 4.21 -7.73
N GLU A 90 -2.68 4.93 -7.89
CA GLU A 90 -3.99 4.45 -7.42
C GLU A 90 -4.45 3.23 -8.18
N ASN A 91 -4.20 3.18 -9.50
CA ASN A 91 -4.60 2.03 -10.30
C ASN A 91 -3.90 0.75 -9.82
N ARG A 92 -2.58 0.77 -9.60
CA ARG A 92 -1.85 -0.40 -9.11
C ARG A 92 -2.16 -0.71 -7.65
N TYR A 93 -2.17 0.31 -6.79
CA TYR A 93 -2.42 0.13 -5.37
C TYR A 93 -3.79 -0.51 -5.10
N TYR A 94 -4.86 -0.01 -5.74
CA TYR A 94 -6.20 -0.58 -5.58
C TYR A 94 -6.36 -1.96 -6.23
N ALA A 95 -5.67 -2.24 -7.33
CA ALA A 95 -5.66 -3.57 -7.92
C ALA A 95 -5.14 -4.60 -6.90
N LEU A 96 -4.04 -4.29 -6.21
CA LEU A 96 -3.45 -5.15 -5.18
C LEU A 96 -4.33 -5.27 -3.93
N VAL A 97 -4.88 -4.15 -3.44
CA VAL A 97 -5.80 -4.14 -2.28
C VAL A 97 -7.05 -4.98 -2.53
N THR A 98 -7.58 -4.97 -3.75
CA THR A 98 -8.83 -5.68 -4.09
C THR A 98 -8.62 -7.08 -4.68
N GLY A 99 -7.37 -7.55 -4.78
CA GLY A 99 -7.02 -8.86 -5.33
C GLY A 99 -7.25 -9.00 -6.84
N ARG A 100 -7.27 -7.88 -7.58
CA ARG A 100 -7.48 -7.82 -9.04
C ARG A 100 -6.17 -7.61 -9.82
N GLY A 101 -5.06 -8.07 -9.26
CA GLY A 101 -3.69 -7.78 -9.72
C GLY A 101 -3.19 -8.64 -10.88
#